data_AF-W2R6E9-F1
#
_entry.id   AF-W2R6E9-F1
#
_cell.length_a   1.000
_cell.length_b   1.000
_cell.length_c   1.000
_cell.angle_alpha   90.00
_cell.angle_beta   90.00
_cell.angle_gamma   90.00
#
_symmetry.space_group_name_H-M   'P 1'
#
loop_
_entity.id
_entity.type
_entity.pdbx_description
1 polymer ?
#
loop_
_entity_poly.entity_id
_entity_poly.type
_entity_poly.pdbx_seq_one_letter_code
_entity_poly.pdbx_strand_id
1 'polypeptide(L)'
;MHDVDGRDRVVASASKLITGLRKIGSGSKTTIQIKCWGIVWATRKFRYYSDKHEFDLYADHKVVATLSHNSPEPDDSWHRS
;
A
#
# COMPACT_ATOMS: atom_id res chain seq x y z
N MET A 1 4.91 1.35 -11.44
CA MET A 1 6.18 2.04 -11.75
C MET A 1 6.02 2.79 -13.06
N HIS A 2 6.61 3.97 -13.24
CA HIS A 2 6.55 4.68 -14.53
C HIS A 2 7.86 4.47 -15.28
N ASP A 3 7.84 3.59 -16.28
CA ASP A 3 8.97 3.34 -17.17
C ASP A 3 9.11 4.50 -18.16
N VAL A 4 10.26 5.19 -18.12
CA VAL A 4 10.63 6.13 -19.17
C VAL A 4 12.04 5.80 -19.62
N ASP A 5 12.15 5.23 -20.82
CA ASP A 5 13.38 4.73 -21.44
C ASP A 5 14.00 3.52 -20.69
N GLY A 6 13.19 2.58 -20.20
CA GLY A 6 13.69 1.37 -19.52
C GLY A 6 14.21 1.64 -18.11
N ARG A 7 13.83 2.77 -17.49
CA ARG A 7 14.25 3.16 -16.14
C ARG A 7 13.06 3.60 -15.30
N ASP A 8 13.01 3.08 -14.08
CA ASP A 8 12.08 3.54 -13.05
C ASP A 8 12.36 5.00 -12.69
N ARG A 9 11.35 5.86 -12.86
CA ARG A 9 11.40 7.26 -12.42
C ARG A 9 10.41 7.51 -11.29
N VAL A 10 10.87 8.24 -10.28
CA VAL A 10 10.00 8.71 -9.18
C VAL A 10 9.09 9.81 -9.70
N VAL A 11 7.78 9.59 -9.66
CA VAL A 11 6.77 10.55 -10.14
C VAL A 11 6.28 11.51 -9.06
N ALA A 12 6.31 11.09 -7.79
CA ALA A 12 5.94 11.90 -6.63
C ALA A 12 6.42 11.24 -5.34
N SER A 13 6.56 12.03 -4.27
CA SER A 13 6.91 11.58 -2.93
C SER A 13 5.95 12.17 -1.90
N ALA A 14 5.60 11.38 -0.89
CA ALA A 14 4.70 11.79 0.19
C ALA A 14 5.17 11.19 1.52
N SER A 15 5.15 12.01 2.57
CA SER A 15 5.46 11.58 3.93
C SER A 15 4.46 12.18 4.92
N LYS A 16 4.23 11.49 6.04
CA LYS A 16 3.35 11.96 7.11
C LYS A 16 3.89 11.56 8.47
N LEU A 17 4.07 12.57 9.32
CA LEU A 17 4.36 12.34 10.73
C LEU A 17 3.10 11.86 11.44
N ILE A 18 3.22 10.79 12.22
CA ILE A 18 2.14 10.28 13.07
C ILE A 18 2.34 10.85 14.47
N THR A 19 1.61 11.91 14.78
CA THR A 19 1.63 12.57 16.09
C THR A 19 0.47 12.08 16.96
N GLY A 20 0.67 12.01 18.27
CA GLY A 20 -0.41 11.69 19.22
C GLY A 20 -0.75 10.20 19.37
N LEU A 21 -0.01 9.31 18.70
CA LEU A 21 0.00 7.90 19.03
C LEU A 21 0.69 7.75 20.39
N ARG A 22 -0.10 7.82 21.48
CA ARG A 22 0.36 7.49 22.83
C ARG A 22 1.05 6.13 22.75
N LYS A 23 2.14 5.91 23.50
CA LYS A 23 2.84 4.62 23.65
C LYS A 23 1.87 3.54 24.19
N ILE A 24 0.90 3.14 23.38
CA ILE A 24 0.14 1.91 23.52
C ILE A 24 1.20 0.87 23.20
N GLY A 25 1.51 0.02 24.19
CA GLY A 25 2.73 -0.80 24.24
C GLY A 25 3.12 -1.35 22.87
N SER A 26 4.43 -1.37 22.60
CA SER A 26 5.05 -1.83 21.37
C SER A 26 4.70 -3.29 21.05
N GLY A 27 3.45 -3.52 20.64
CA GLY A 27 2.90 -4.80 20.27
C GLY A 27 2.87 -4.89 18.75
N SER A 28 3.14 -6.08 18.23
CA SER A 28 3.14 -6.39 16.80
C SER A 28 1.86 -5.94 16.09
N LYS A 29 0.70 -6.06 16.74
CA LYS A 29 -0.61 -5.65 16.22
C LYS A 29 -0.72 -4.13 15.98
N THR A 30 -0.25 -3.32 16.92
CA THR A 30 -0.26 -1.85 16.81
C THR A 30 0.67 -1.41 15.68
N THR A 31 1.84 -2.03 15.55
CA THR A 31 2.79 -1.76 14.46
C THR A 31 2.21 -2.11 13.08
N ILE A 32 1.53 -3.26 12.95
CA ILE A 32 0.87 -3.65 11.69
C ILE A 32 -0.24 -2.65 11.34
N GLN A 33 -1.07 -2.27 12.31
CA GLN A 33 -2.17 -1.33 12.09
C GLN A 33 -1.68 0.03 11.58
N ILE A 34 -0.60 0.57 12.15
CA ILE A 34 0.02 1.82 11.71
C ILE A 34 0.52 1.70 10.27
N LYS A 35 1.19 0.60 9.94
CA LYS A 35 1.70 0.37 8.58
C LYS A 35 0.55 0.26 7.57
N CYS A 36 -0.53 -0.46 7.89
CA CYS A 36 -1.73 -0.54 7.04
C CYS A 36 -2.41 0.83 6.86
N TRP A 37 -2.52 1.61 7.93
CA TRP A 37 -3.01 3.00 7.85
C TRP A 37 -2.13 3.87 6.95
N GLY A 38 -0.81 3.70 7.05
CA GLY A 38 0.16 4.36 6.18
C GLY A 38 -0.08 4.04 4.70
N ILE A 39 -0.32 2.76 4.37
CA ILE A 39 -0.64 2.31 3.00
C ILE A 39 -1.93 2.95 2.50
N VAL A 40 -3.03 2.86 3.26
CA VAL A 40 -4.33 3.44 2.87
C VAL A 40 -4.23 4.95 2.68
N TRP A 41 -3.46 5.62 3.54
CA TRP A 41 -3.22 7.06 3.39
C TRP A 41 -2.41 7.38 2.12
N ALA A 42 -1.32 6.63 1.87
CA ALA A 42 -0.47 6.83 0.71
C ALA A 42 -1.23 6.57 -0.60
N THR A 43 -1.95 5.45 -0.72
CA THR A 43 -2.73 5.14 -1.94
C THR A 43 -3.78 6.20 -2.24
N ARG A 44 -4.42 6.79 -1.21
CA ARG A 44 -5.33 7.94 -1.39
C ARG A 44 -4.61 9.19 -1.91
N LYS A 45 -3.36 9.44 -1.50
CA LYS A 45 -2.56 10.56 -1.97
C LYS A 45 -2.10 10.38 -3.42
N PHE A 46 -1.72 9.17 -3.79
CA PHE A 46 -1.27 8.86 -5.14
C PHE A 46 -2.39 8.52 -6.11
N ARG A 47 -3.66 8.55 -5.68
CA ARG A 47 -4.82 8.22 -6.53
C ARG A 47 -4.82 8.97 -7.87
N TYR A 48 -4.34 10.21 -7.93
CA TYR A 48 -4.26 10.96 -9.18
C TYR A 48 -3.23 10.38 -10.18
N TYR A 49 -2.17 9.74 -9.68
CA TYR A 49 -1.14 9.08 -10.51
C TYR A 49 -1.49 7.64 -10.87
N SER A 50 -2.37 7.02 -10.09
CA SER A 50 -2.75 5.60 -10.22
C SER A 50 -4.21 5.42 -10.66
N ASP A 51 -4.92 6.48 -11.04
CA ASP A 51 -6.34 6.38 -11.36
C ASP A 51 -6.55 5.41 -12.53
N LYS A 52 -7.33 4.36 -12.29
CA LYS A 52 -7.62 3.28 -13.25
C LYS A 52 -6.41 2.49 -13.77
N HIS A 53 -5.23 2.64 -13.15
CA HIS A 53 -4.03 1.89 -13.50
C HIS A 53 -3.62 0.95 -12.37
N GLU A 54 -3.33 -0.30 -12.73
CA GLU A 54 -2.70 -1.25 -11.83
C GLU A 54 -1.31 -0.74 -11.40
N PHE A 55 -0.95 -1.00 -10.15
CA PHE A 55 0.34 -0.60 -9.62
C PHE A 55 0.85 -1.61 -8.59
N ASP A 56 2.16 -1.83 -8.63
CA ASP A 56 2.85 -2.64 -7.63
C ASP A 56 3.03 -1.84 -6.33
N LEU A 57 2.60 -2.44 -5.21
CA LEU A 57 2.81 -1.89 -3.88
C LEU A 57 3.93 -2.64 -3.16
N TYR A 58 5.07 -1.97 -3.00
CA TYR A 58 6.18 -2.46 -2.19
C TYR A 58 6.04 -1.98 -0.75
N ALA A 59 5.87 -2.92 0.18
CA ALA A 59 5.82 -2.64 1.61
C ALA A 59 6.60 -3.70 2.40
N ASP A 60 6.93 -3.40 3.65
CA ASP A 60 7.60 -4.34 4.57
C ASP A 60 6.86 -5.69 4.66
N HIS A 61 7.63 -6.78 4.60
CA HIS A 61 7.19 -8.19 4.58
C HIS A 61 6.06 -8.51 5.57
N LYS A 62 6.07 -7.93 6.77
CA LYS A 62 5.01 -8.21 7.77
C LYS A 62 3.64 -7.65 7.38
N VAL A 63 3.62 -6.57 6.61
CA VAL A 63 2.40 -5.90 6.16
C VAL A 63 1.82 -6.63 4.97
N VAL A 64 2.68 -6.97 4.00
CA VAL A 64 2.31 -7.72 2.79
C VAL A 64 1.75 -9.09 3.15
N ALA A 65 2.40 -9.82 4.07
CA ALA A 65 1.90 -11.11 4.56
C ALA A 65 0.50 -11.01 5.21
N THR A 66 0.22 -9.89 5.89
CA THR A 66 -1.10 -9.67 6.52
C THR A 66 -2.18 -9.31 5.49
N LEU A 67 -1.83 -8.57 4.43
CA LEU A 67 -2.78 -8.23 3.37
C LEU A 67 -3.12 -9.44 2.50
N SER A 68 -2.13 -10.28 2.19
CA SER A 68 -2.31 -11.50 1.39
C SER A 68 -3.23 -12.52 2.08
N HIS A 69 -3.11 -12.70 3.40
CA HIS A 69 -3.98 -13.62 4.15
C HIS A 69 -5.46 -13.20 4.26
N ASN A 70 -5.78 -11.92 4.00
CA ASN A 70 -7.14 -11.38 4.07
C ASN A 70 -7.73 -11.02 2.70
N SER A 71 -6.98 -11.25 1.62
CA SER A 71 -7.51 -11.05 0.28
C SER A 71 -8.38 -12.25 -0.07
N PRO A 72 -9.67 -12.06 -0.42
CA PRO A 72 -10.38 -13.11 -1.14
C PRO A 72 -9.57 -13.44 -2.40
N GLU A 73 -9.50 -14.73 -2.71
CA GLU A 73 -8.91 -15.23 -3.96
C GLU A 73 -9.50 -14.42 -5.14
N PRO A 74 -8.69 -13.96 -6.10
CA PRO A 74 -9.21 -13.23 -7.25
C PRO A 74 -10.23 -14.12 -7.97
N ASP A 75 -11.49 -13.67 -8.01
CA ASP A 75 -12.52 -14.29 -8.83
C ASP A 75 -12.24 -13.92 -10.29
N ASP A 76 -11.62 -14.86 -11.03
CA ASP A 76 -11.27 -14.76 -12.45
C ASP A 76 -12.50 -14.80 -13.39
N SER A 77 -13.69 -14.46 -12.89
CA SER A 77 -14.94 -14.45 -13.65
C SER A 77 -15.00 -13.39 -14.76
N TRP A 78 -14.10 -12.40 -14.76
CA TRP A 78 -14.00 -11.36 -15.78
C TRP A 78 -13.52 -11.84 -17.16
N HIS A 79 -13.01 -13.07 -17.27
CA HIS A 79 -12.58 -13.65 -18.54
C HIS A 79 -13.62 -14.56 -19.21
N ARG A 80 -14.85 -14.63 -18.69
CA ARG A 80 -15.90 -15.48 -19.28
C ARG A 80 -17.24 -14.75 -19.45
N SER A 81 -17.37 -14.03 -20.57
CA SER A 81 -18.58 -13.67 -21.36
C SER A 81 -18.58 -12.21 -21.79
#